data_AF-A6BMD8-F1
#
_entry.id   AF-A6BMD8-F1
#
_cell.length_a   1.000
_cell.length_b   1.000
_cell.length_c   1.000
_cell.angle_alpha   90.00
_cell.angle_beta   90.00
_cell.angle_gamma   90.00
#
_symmetry.space_group_name_H-M   'P 1'
#
loop_
_entity.id
_entity.type
_entity.pdbx_description
1 polymer ?
#
loop_
_entity_poly.entity_id
_entity_poly.type
_entity_poly.pdbx_seq_one_letter_code
_entity_poly.pdbx_strand_id
1 'polypeptide(L)'
;PTARVQLIVSSIAENDNWKLCADGVLLSKHKVTTKVAWGTECQQYAVITKAEAGILGGFPAVRLELEWERLPILITNYAKKLSKHIPMAALQTGFRFERAKNSEKEIELTVALPSKRSLNVIVRVPEMTLSRMAIPLPVTIPINPDGTLSVHIDQDILFRVQNYIY
;
A
#
# COMPACT_ATOMS: atom_id res chain seq x y z
N PRO A 1 20.30 -6.53 -1.75
CA PRO A 1 20.50 -5.24 -2.44
C PRO A 1 19.50 -4.19 -1.93
N THR A 2 20.01 -2.97 -1.69
CA THR A 2 19.22 -1.77 -1.41
C THR A 2 19.35 -0.81 -2.59
N ALA A 3 18.32 -0.01 -2.85
CA ALA A 3 18.29 0.95 -3.95
C ALA A 3 17.46 2.17 -3.54
N ARG A 4 17.77 3.34 -4.10
CA ARG A 4 17.01 4.57 -3.85
C ARG A 4 16.84 5.35 -5.15
N VAL A 5 15.66 5.91 -5.34
CA VAL A 5 15.32 6.80 -6.45
C VAL A 5 14.65 8.04 -5.87
N GLN A 6 15.05 9.22 -6.36
CA GLN A 6 14.46 10.50 -5.98
C GLN A 6 14.06 11.28 -7.22
N LEU A 7 12.87 11.87 -7.17
CA LEU A 7 12.33 12.76 -8.19
C LEU A 7 11.88 14.05 -7.51
N ILE A 8 12.31 15.19 -8.05
CA ILE A 8 11.89 16.51 -7.59
C ILE A 8 11.37 17.27 -8.80
N VAL A 9 10.16 17.80 -8.67
CA VAL A 9 9.50 18.66 -9.66
C VAL A 9 9.25 19.99 -8.98
N SER A 10 9.65 21.10 -9.60
CA SER A 10 9.49 22.45 -9.06
C SER A 10 8.87 23.38 -10.09
N SER A 11 8.18 24.42 -9.61
CA SER A 11 7.75 25.51 -10.46
C SER A 11 8.95 26.26 -11.05
N ILE A 12 8.80 26.79 -12.26
CA ILE A 12 9.80 27.63 -12.94
C ILE A 12 9.49 29.11 -12.69
N ALA A 13 8.29 29.44 -12.20
CA ALA A 13 7.91 30.81 -11.90
C ALA A 13 8.68 31.36 -10.70
N GLU A 14 9.19 32.58 -10.84
CA GLU A 14 10.18 33.19 -9.95
C GLU A 14 9.73 33.36 -8.49
N ASN A 15 8.42 33.39 -8.23
CA ASN A 15 7.84 33.55 -6.89
C ASN A 15 6.91 32.38 -6.49
N ASP A 16 7.05 31.23 -7.13
CA ASP A 16 6.28 30.04 -6.83
C ASP A 16 7.17 28.96 -6.22
N ASN A 17 7.08 28.80 -4.90
CA ASN A 17 7.85 27.81 -4.14
C ASN A 17 7.16 26.44 -4.09
N TRP A 18 6.18 26.20 -4.96
CA TRP A 18 5.54 24.91 -5.07
C TRP A 18 6.49 23.86 -5.64
N LYS A 19 6.60 22.73 -4.92
CA LYS A 19 7.40 21.57 -5.31
C LYS A 19 6.63 20.28 -5.06
N LEU A 20 7.01 19.24 -5.80
CA LEU A 20 6.64 17.85 -5.57
C LEU A 20 7.92 17.03 -5.46
N CYS A 21 8.06 16.31 -4.36
CA CYS A 21 9.19 15.46 -4.04
C CYS A 21 8.70 14.02 -3.88
N ALA A 22 9.25 13.10 -4.65
CA ALA A 22 9.04 11.67 -4.50
C ALA A 22 10.37 10.99 -4.19
N ASP A 23 10.39 10.16 -3.17
CA ASP A 23 11.56 9.40 -2.70
C ASP A 23 11.14 7.95 -2.53
N GLY A 24 11.83 7.03 -3.20
CA GLY A 24 11.59 5.60 -3.11
C GLY A 24 12.84 4.88 -2.65
N VAL A 25 12.74 4.11 -1.58
CA VAL A 25 13.85 3.38 -0.95
C VAL A 25 13.48 1.90 -0.83
N LEU A 26 14.26 1.04 -1.48
CA LEU A 26 14.25 -0.40 -1.27
C LEU A 26 15.17 -0.73 -0.09
N LEU A 27 14.57 -1.03 1.06
CA LEU A 27 15.28 -1.32 2.33
C LEU A 27 15.79 -2.76 2.39
N SER A 28 15.09 -3.69 1.72
CA SER A 28 15.53 -5.08 1.55
C SER A 28 14.84 -5.70 0.33
N LYS A 29 15.15 -6.96 0.01
CA LYS A 29 14.48 -7.69 -1.10
C LYS A 29 12.95 -7.70 -0.98
N HIS A 30 12.43 -7.64 0.25
CA HIS A 30 11.01 -7.76 0.54
C HIS A 30 10.45 -6.54 1.26
N LYS A 31 11.16 -5.40 1.27
CA LYS A 31 10.71 -4.20 1.97
C LYS A 31 11.04 -2.95 1.18
N VAL A 32 10.02 -2.19 0.81
CA VAL A 32 10.13 -0.92 0.12
C VAL A 32 9.36 0.15 0.88
N THR A 33 9.89 1.36 0.87
CA THR A 33 9.24 2.55 1.43
C THR A 33 9.32 3.65 0.40
N THR A 34 8.20 4.31 0.15
CA THR A 34 8.14 5.48 -0.72
C THR A 34 7.49 6.63 0.03
N LYS A 35 7.98 7.86 -0.19
CA LYS A 35 7.42 9.10 0.34
C LYS A 35 7.13 10.03 -0.82
N VAL A 36 5.92 10.54 -0.88
CA VAL A 36 5.53 11.59 -1.82
C VAL A 36 5.08 12.80 -0.99
N ALA A 37 5.72 13.94 -1.20
CA ALA A 37 5.42 15.18 -0.51
C ALA A 37 5.29 16.33 -1.50
N TRP A 38 4.38 17.25 -1.25
CA TRP A 38 4.10 18.35 -2.18
C TRP A 38 3.61 19.61 -1.48
N GLY A 39 3.56 20.70 -2.25
CA GLY A 39 3.20 22.05 -1.79
C GLY A 39 4.45 22.90 -1.58
N THR A 40 4.34 23.92 -0.73
CA THR A 40 5.48 24.81 -0.45
C THR A 40 6.67 24.00 0.04
N GLU A 41 7.75 24.00 -0.74
CA GLU A 41 9.01 23.30 -0.43
C GLU A 41 8.85 21.81 -0.05
N CYS A 42 7.84 21.11 -0.60
CA CYS A 42 7.52 19.72 -0.26
C CYS A 42 7.20 19.46 1.23
N GLN A 43 6.78 20.48 1.98
CA GLN A 43 6.51 20.37 3.42
C GLN A 43 5.03 20.50 3.78
N GLN A 44 4.18 20.89 2.83
CA GLN A 44 2.76 21.18 3.12
C GLN A 44 1.93 19.89 3.28
N TYR A 45 2.18 18.90 2.43
CA TYR A 45 1.47 17.62 2.42
C TYR A 45 2.46 16.49 2.20
N ALA A 46 2.20 15.33 2.82
CA ALA A 46 3.05 14.16 2.67
C ALA A 46 2.26 12.87 2.86
N VAL A 47 2.58 11.89 2.02
CA VAL A 47 2.10 10.51 2.04
C VAL A 47 3.30 9.59 2.04
N ILE A 48 3.27 8.58 2.89
CA ILE A 48 4.30 7.55 3.00
C ILE A 48 3.63 6.22 2.77
N THR A 49 4.20 5.42 1.87
CA THR A 49 3.75 4.06 1.57
C THR A 49 4.86 3.08 1.93
N LYS A 50 4.53 2.06 2.71
CA LYS A 50 5.45 0.98 3.06
C LYS A 50 4.84 -0.32 2.57
N ALA A 51 5.60 -1.09 1.82
CA ALA A 51 5.20 -2.44 1.44
C ALA A 51 6.27 -3.42 1.91
N GLU A 52 5.84 -4.44 2.63
CA GLU A 52 6.71 -5.50 3.11
C GLU A 52 6.09 -6.88 2.85
N ALA A 53 6.92 -7.84 2.46
CA ALA A 53 6.56 -9.25 2.39
C ALA A 53 7.36 -10.02 3.46
N GLY A 54 6.69 -10.97 4.11
CA GLY A 54 7.25 -11.71 5.23
C GLY A 54 6.38 -12.90 5.62
N ILE A 55 6.52 -13.34 6.86
CA ILE A 55 5.73 -14.44 7.43
C ILE A 55 4.88 -13.89 8.57
N LEU A 56 3.56 -14.12 8.50
CA LEU A 56 2.60 -13.74 9.54
C LEU A 56 1.87 -14.99 10.04
N GLY A 57 2.05 -15.31 11.32
CA GLY A 57 1.40 -16.49 11.92
C GLY A 57 1.77 -17.81 11.27
N GLY A 58 2.98 -17.93 10.71
CA GLY A 58 3.45 -19.10 9.97
C GLY A 58 3.08 -19.13 8.48
N PHE A 59 2.40 -18.11 7.98
CA PHE A 59 1.97 -18.03 6.58
C PHE A 59 2.70 -16.93 5.81
N PRO A 60 3.04 -17.13 4.53
CA PRO A 60 3.50 -16.05 3.65
C PRO A 60 2.50 -14.90 3.67
N ALA A 61 2.97 -13.68 3.86
CA ALA A 61 2.13 -12.50 3.95
C ALA A 61 2.77 -11.27 3.32
N VAL A 62 1.91 -10.35 2.89
CA VAL A 62 2.27 -9.02 2.43
C VAL A 62 1.50 -8.02 3.25
N ARG A 63 2.19 -6.98 3.73
CA ARG A 63 1.63 -5.84 4.45
C ARG A 63 1.93 -4.58 3.67
N LEU A 64 0.88 -3.79 3.44
CA LEU A 64 0.92 -2.49 2.80
C LEU A 64 0.39 -1.47 3.80
N GLU A 65 1.22 -0.50 4.17
CA GLU A 65 0.85 0.62 5.03
C GLU A 65 0.87 1.90 4.20
N LEU A 66 -0.18 2.70 4.36
CA LEU A 66 -0.32 4.02 3.77
C LEU A 66 -0.51 5.02 4.91
N GLU A 67 0.53 5.80 5.19
CA GLU A 67 0.56 6.83 6.22
C GLU A 67 0.52 8.22 5.59
N TRP A 68 0.00 9.20 6.30
CA TRP A 68 0.06 10.61 5.87
C TRP A 68 0.25 11.56 7.03
N GLU A 69 0.93 12.68 6.81
CA GLU A 69 1.09 13.72 7.84
C GLU A 69 -0.06 14.73 7.77
N ARG A 70 -0.25 15.28 6.57
CA ARG A 70 -1.32 16.22 6.24
C ARG A 70 -1.76 15.96 4.80
N LEU A 71 -3.07 16.03 4.59
CA LEU A 71 -3.69 15.96 3.26
C LEU A 71 -4.52 17.23 3.01
N PRO A 72 -4.72 17.61 1.74
CA PRO A 72 -5.70 18.63 1.38
C PRO A 72 -7.09 18.31 1.95
N ILE A 73 -7.80 19.33 2.43
CA ILE A 73 -9.13 19.19 3.05
C ILE A 73 -10.13 18.52 2.08
N LEU A 74 -10.00 18.77 0.79
CA LEU A 74 -10.85 18.15 -0.23
C LEU A 74 -10.72 16.61 -0.21
N ILE A 75 -9.50 16.09 -0.07
CA ILE A 75 -9.23 14.65 -0.03
C ILE A 75 -9.82 14.03 1.23
N THR A 76 -9.59 14.66 2.39
CA THR A 76 -10.09 14.14 3.67
C THR A 76 -11.62 14.16 3.74
N ASN A 77 -12.27 15.20 3.21
CA ASN A 77 -13.73 15.26 3.13
C ASN A 77 -14.31 14.16 2.23
N TYR A 78 -13.69 13.91 1.07
CA TYR A 78 -14.13 12.88 0.15
C TYR A 78 -13.94 11.48 0.75
N ALA A 79 -12.78 11.23 1.38
CA ALA A 79 -12.51 9.99 2.10
C ALA A 79 -13.53 9.72 3.21
N LYS A 80 -13.89 10.75 4.00
CA LYS A 80 -14.92 10.66 5.05
C LYS A 80 -16.32 10.40 4.48
N LYS A 81 -16.62 10.88 3.27
CA LYS A 81 -17.89 10.57 2.61
C LYS A 81 -17.93 9.12 2.13
N LEU A 82 -16.84 8.65 1.50
CA LEU A 82 -16.68 7.26 1.06
C LEU A 82 -16.72 6.27 2.23
N SER A 83 -16.12 6.61 3.37
CA SER A 83 -16.04 5.71 4.51
C SER A 83 -17.40 5.28 5.06
N LYS A 84 -18.45 6.10 4.87
CA LYS A 84 -19.83 5.77 5.24
C LYS A 84 -20.40 4.59 4.46
N HIS A 85 -19.87 4.28 3.28
CA HIS A 85 -20.32 3.18 2.43
C HIS A 85 -19.56 1.86 2.72
N ILE A 86 -18.46 1.92 3.48
CA ILE A 86 -17.65 0.75 3.81
C ILE A 86 -18.45 -0.36 4.51
N PRO A 87 -19.28 -0.09 5.54
CA PRO A 87 -20.02 -1.15 6.22
C PRO A 87 -20.96 -1.92 5.29
N MET A 88 -21.63 -1.21 4.37
CA MET A 88 -22.51 -1.82 3.37
C MET A 88 -21.71 -2.70 2.39
N ALA A 89 -20.60 -2.18 1.86
CA ALA A 89 -19.74 -2.93 0.96
C ALA A 89 -19.13 -4.16 1.63
N ALA A 90 -18.73 -4.05 2.91
CA ALA A 90 -18.21 -5.16 3.70
C ALA A 90 -19.24 -6.29 3.82
N LEU A 91 -20.50 -5.95 4.14
CA LEU A 91 -21.58 -6.93 4.21
C LEU A 91 -21.80 -7.65 2.87
N GLN A 92 -21.87 -6.90 1.76
CA GLN A 92 -22.07 -7.46 0.42
C GLN A 92 -20.92 -8.38 -0.02
N THR A 93 -19.70 -8.09 0.43
CA THR A 93 -18.49 -8.84 0.08
C THR A 93 -18.15 -9.93 1.10
N GLY A 94 -18.96 -10.13 2.14
CA GLY A 94 -18.72 -11.13 3.19
C GLY A 94 -17.53 -10.80 4.10
N PHE A 95 -17.10 -9.55 4.15
CA PHE A 95 -16.12 -9.08 5.11
C PHE A 95 -16.79 -8.88 6.47
N ARG A 96 -16.13 -9.37 7.51
CA ARG A 96 -16.43 -8.99 8.88
C ARG A 96 -15.99 -7.54 9.09
N PHE A 97 -16.84 -6.78 9.76
CA PHE A 97 -16.59 -5.39 10.10
C PHE A 97 -16.66 -5.23 11.62
N GLU A 98 -15.62 -4.63 12.19
CA GLU A 98 -15.53 -4.34 13.62
C GLU A 98 -15.11 -2.88 13.80
N ARG A 99 -15.84 -2.14 14.65
CA ARG A 99 -15.39 -0.79 15.04
C ARG A 99 -14.14 -0.93 15.89
N ALA A 100 -13.10 -0.21 15.52
CA ALA A 100 -11.81 -0.24 16.18
C ALA A 100 -11.18 1.14 16.10
N LYS A 101 -10.41 1.53 17.12
CA LYS A 101 -9.66 2.79 17.10
C LYS A 101 -8.23 2.49 16.63
N ASN A 102 -8.02 2.54 15.32
CA ASN A 102 -6.70 2.39 14.70
C ASN A 102 -6.02 3.78 14.58
N SER A 103 -4.84 3.83 13.98
CA SER A 103 -4.12 5.09 13.73
C SER A 103 -4.94 6.02 12.81
N GLU A 104 -5.07 7.29 13.19
CA GLU A 104 -5.96 8.25 12.50
C GLU A 104 -5.47 8.65 11.10
N LYS A 105 -4.18 8.48 10.84
CA LYS A 105 -3.53 8.91 9.60
C LYS A 105 -2.82 7.76 8.89
N GLU A 106 -3.39 6.56 9.02
CA GLU A 106 -2.83 5.35 8.49
C GLU A 106 -3.93 4.43 7.98
N ILE A 107 -3.63 3.73 6.89
CA ILE A 107 -4.39 2.58 6.42
C ILE A 107 -3.40 1.43 6.28
N GLU A 108 -3.76 0.28 6.86
CA GLU A 108 -3.00 -0.95 6.71
C GLU A 108 -3.82 -1.99 5.98
N LEU A 109 -3.25 -2.60 4.96
CA LEU A 109 -3.75 -3.80 4.30
C LEU A 109 -2.76 -4.93 4.55
N THR A 110 -3.23 -6.00 5.16
CA THR A 110 -2.47 -7.23 5.37
C THR A 110 -3.15 -8.38 4.63
N VAL A 111 -2.37 -9.08 3.81
CA VAL A 111 -2.82 -10.26 3.07
C VAL A 111 -1.91 -11.42 3.42
N ALA A 112 -2.46 -12.54 3.88
CA ALA A 112 -1.72 -13.76 4.22
C ALA A 112 -2.26 -14.96 3.44
N LEU A 113 -1.40 -15.92 3.15
CA LEU A 113 -1.70 -17.11 2.36
C LEU A 113 -1.67 -18.38 3.22
N PRO A 114 -2.78 -18.74 3.87
CA PRO A 114 -2.84 -19.97 4.67
C PRO A 114 -2.69 -21.24 3.82
N SER A 115 -3.04 -21.20 2.54
CA SER A 115 -2.80 -22.30 1.60
C SER A 115 -2.48 -21.76 0.20
N LYS A 116 -2.08 -22.65 -0.71
CA LYS A 116 -1.85 -22.28 -2.12
C LYS A 116 -3.11 -21.81 -2.86
N ARG A 117 -4.32 -21.99 -2.29
CA ARG A 117 -5.61 -21.60 -2.90
C ARG A 117 -6.51 -20.78 -1.98
N SER A 118 -5.99 -20.25 -0.88
CA SER A 118 -6.78 -19.39 -0.01
C SER A 118 -5.96 -18.22 0.53
N LEU A 119 -6.65 -17.11 0.74
CA LEU A 119 -6.07 -15.88 1.28
C LEU A 119 -6.89 -15.37 2.48
N ASN A 120 -6.19 -14.77 3.42
CA ASN A 120 -6.73 -14.02 4.55
C ASN A 120 -6.44 -12.54 4.31
N VAL A 121 -7.47 -11.70 4.38
CA VAL A 121 -7.32 -10.24 4.25
C VAL A 121 -7.75 -9.58 5.54
N ILE A 122 -6.93 -8.65 6.00
CA ILE A 122 -7.22 -7.72 7.10
C ILE A 122 -6.96 -6.31 6.58
N VAL A 123 -7.91 -5.42 6.77
CA VAL A 123 -7.75 -3.99 6.47
C VAL A 123 -8.03 -3.20 7.74
N ARG A 124 -7.08 -2.40 8.17
CA ARG A 124 -7.24 -1.45 9.29
C ARG A 124 -7.32 -0.06 8.70
N VAL A 125 -8.39 0.64 9.04
CA VAL A 125 -8.57 2.06 8.76
C VAL A 125 -8.92 2.77 10.07
N PRO A 126 -8.84 4.11 10.17
CA PRO A 126 -8.89 4.83 11.44
C PRO A 126 -9.99 4.41 12.42
N GLU A 127 -11.22 4.23 11.95
CA GLU A 127 -12.40 3.97 12.79
C GLU A 127 -12.92 2.51 12.74
N MET A 128 -12.27 1.63 11.99
CA MET A 128 -12.74 0.26 11.80
C MET A 128 -11.66 -0.71 11.32
N THR A 129 -11.88 -1.99 11.58
CA THR A 129 -11.11 -3.09 11.02
C THR A 129 -12.04 -3.99 10.21
N LEU A 130 -11.64 -4.30 8.99
CA LEU A 130 -12.30 -5.26 8.11
C LEU A 130 -11.46 -6.52 8.04
N SER A 131 -12.10 -7.69 8.07
CA SER A 131 -11.39 -8.93 7.85
C SER A 131 -12.22 -9.95 7.10
N ARG A 132 -11.56 -10.76 6.28
CA ARG A 132 -12.17 -11.92 5.65
C ARG A 132 -11.12 -13.00 5.49
N MET A 133 -11.41 -14.15 6.08
CA MET A 133 -10.50 -15.30 6.12
C MET A 133 -10.92 -16.34 5.10
N ALA A 134 -9.95 -17.17 4.68
CA ALA A 134 -10.16 -18.31 3.79
C ALA A 134 -10.90 -17.95 2.49
N ILE A 135 -10.61 -16.78 1.91
CA ILE A 135 -11.16 -16.40 0.61
C ILE A 135 -10.53 -17.35 -0.44
N PRO A 136 -11.35 -18.08 -1.22
CA PRO A 136 -10.83 -19.00 -2.23
C PRO A 136 -10.23 -18.23 -3.40
N LEU A 137 -9.08 -18.69 -3.88
CA LEU A 137 -8.42 -18.16 -5.05
C LEU A 137 -8.82 -18.93 -6.31
N PRO A 138 -9.06 -18.25 -7.45
CA PRO A 138 -9.31 -18.91 -8.72
C PRO A 138 -8.06 -19.58 -9.29
N VAL A 139 -6.87 -19.17 -8.81
CA VAL A 139 -5.56 -19.67 -9.25
C VAL A 139 -4.73 -20.14 -8.06
N THR A 140 -3.82 -21.08 -8.31
CA THR A 140 -2.93 -21.60 -7.27
C THR A 140 -1.69 -20.72 -7.19
N ILE A 141 -1.41 -20.16 -6.02
CA ILE A 141 -0.21 -19.34 -5.82
C ILE A 141 0.99 -20.27 -5.58
N PRO A 142 2.12 -20.03 -6.27
CA PRO A 142 3.29 -20.87 -6.12
C PRO A 142 4.05 -20.49 -4.84
N ILE A 143 3.60 -21.09 -3.74
CA ILE A 143 4.23 -20.98 -2.42
C ILE A 143 5.26 -22.11 -2.29
N ASN A 144 6.50 -21.74 -1.98
CA ASN A 144 7.59 -22.67 -1.70
C ASN A 144 7.42 -23.32 -0.32
N PRO A 145 8.05 -24.47 -0.06
CA PRO A 145 7.96 -25.15 1.24
C PRO A 145 8.46 -24.32 2.42
N ASP A 146 9.35 -23.35 2.17
CA ASP A 146 9.89 -22.39 3.15
C ASP A 146 8.97 -21.18 3.39
N GLY A 147 7.78 -21.16 2.78
CA GLY A 147 6.84 -20.05 2.89
C GLY A 147 7.21 -18.83 2.04
N THR A 148 8.18 -18.93 1.15
CA THR A 148 8.48 -17.86 0.19
C THR A 148 7.59 -17.98 -1.06
N LEU A 149 7.40 -16.87 -1.77
CA LEU A 149 6.70 -16.86 -3.05
C LEU A 149 7.71 -17.02 -4.18
N SER A 150 7.54 -18.01 -5.07
CA SER A 150 8.29 -18.07 -6.31
C SER A 150 7.62 -17.16 -7.34
N VAL A 151 7.85 -15.85 -7.21
CA VAL A 151 7.44 -14.89 -8.23
C VAL A 151 8.42 -15.04 -9.39
N HIS A 152 8.01 -15.73 -10.45
CA HIS A 152 8.69 -15.61 -11.74
C HIS A 152 8.33 -14.22 -12.26
N ILE A 153 9.18 -13.23 -11.98
CA ILE A 153 9.05 -11.93 -12.63
C ILE A 153 9.43 -12.18 -14.07
N ASP A 154 8.42 -12.35 -14.92
CA ASP A 154 8.61 -12.55 -16.35
C ASP A 154 9.52 -11.44 -16.87
N GLN A 155 10.64 -11.82 -17.49
CA GLN A 155 11.62 -10.89 -18.02
C GLN A 155 10.98 -9.94 -19.05
N ASP A 156 9.85 -10.33 -19.66
CA ASP A 156 9.09 -9.50 -20.59
C ASP A 156 8.43 -8.29 -19.90
N ILE A 157 8.01 -8.42 -18.63
CA ILE A 157 7.42 -7.29 -17.87
C ILE A 157 8.51 -6.25 -17.53
N LEU A 158 9.70 -6.71 -17.14
CA LEU A 158 10.85 -5.83 -16.87
C LEU A 158 11.28 -5.08 -18.14
N PHE A 159 11.31 -5.78 -19.29
CA PHE A 159 11.63 -5.19 -20.59
C PHE A 159 10.61 -4.13 -21.02
N ARG A 160 9.31 -4.38 -20.83
CA ARG A 160 8.24 -3.40 -21.14
C ARG A 160 8.32 -2.14 -20.28
N VAL A 161 8.65 -2.26 -18.99
CA VAL A 161 8.81 -1.07 -18.12
C VAL A 161 10.04 -0.26 -18.51
N GLN A 162 11.14 -0.91 -18.89
CA GLN A 162 12.35 -0.22 -19.35
C GLN A 162 12.13 0.56 -20.66
N ASN A 163 11.34 0.01 -21.59
CA ASN A 163 11.06 0.68 -22.88
C ASN A 163 10.04 1.82 -22.78
N TYR A 164 9.32 1.97 -21.68
CA TYR A 164 8.41 3.11 -21.45
C TYR A 164 9.10 4.31 -20.79
N ILE A 165 10.35 4.14 -20.33
CA ILE A 165 11.15 5.17 -19.65
C ILE A 165 12.14 5.85 -20.63
N TYR A 166 12.18 5.41 -21.90
CA TYR A 166 12.95 6.04 -22.98
C TYR A 166 12.05 6.49 -24.14
#